data_AF-A0A927QTB1-F1
#
_entry.id   AF-A0A927QTB1-F1
#
_cell.length_a   1.000
_cell.length_b   1.000
_cell.length_c   1.000
_cell.angle_alpha   90.00
_cell.angle_beta   90.00
_cell.angle_gamma   90.00
#
_symmetry.space_group_name_H-M   'P 1'
#
loop_
_entity.id
_entity.type
_entity.pdbx_description
1 polymer ?
#
loop_
_entity_poly.entity_id
_entity_poly.type
_entity_poly.pdbx_seq_one_letter_code
_entity_poly.pdbx_strand_id
1 'polypeptide(L)'
;MRPQAILFIGYMYFFYAVLVLLSLFKFGFLNISFEPRLSVANGLPFVNDSVFKVVLGCLLLFISYGISKFKKWGYYFLTAYSVYLIIVSLFLYSNSQQVIFMGNVFFNVGIVYVLNRYRSSFSR
;
A
#
# COMPACT_ATOMS: atom_id res chain seq x y z
N MET A 1 23.19 11.72 -3.50
CA MET A 1 22.64 11.16 -2.25
C MET A 1 21.43 10.30 -2.61
N ARG A 2 21.33 9.06 -2.13
CA ARG A 2 20.10 8.26 -2.32
C ARG A 2 19.00 8.85 -1.43
N PRO A 3 17.81 9.18 -1.97
CA PRO A 3 16.75 9.77 -1.17
C PRO A 3 16.24 8.74 -0.15
N GLN A 4 16.67 8.90 1.10
CA GLN A 4 16.36 7.98 2.20
C GLN A 4 14.85 7.80 2.41
N ALA A 5 14.07 8.86 2.18
CA ALA A 5 12.61 8.83 2.24
C ALA A 5 11.99 7.79 1.29
N ILE A 6 12.52 7.64 0.06
CA ILE A 6 12.00 6.66 -0.91
C ILE A 6 12.31 5.24 -0.46
N LEU A 7 13.51 5.01 0.07
CA LEU A 7 13.88 3.69 0.60
C LEU A 7 13.03 3.33 1.81
N PHE A 8 12.76 4.29 2.69
CA PHE A 8 11.87 4.10 3.83
C PHE A 8 10.46 3.71 3.38
N ILE A 9 9.89 4.40 2.38
CA ILE A 9 8.60 4.02 1.78
C ILE A 9 8.68 2.59 1.23
N GLY A 10 9.72 2.26 0.47
CA GLY A 10 9.95 0.90 -0.04
C GLY A 10 9.93 -0.16 1.07
N TYR A 11 10.62 0.08 2.18
CA TYR A 11 10.66 -0.83 3.33
C TYR A 11 9.33 -0.91 4.08
N MET A 12 8.60 0.20 4.23
CA MET A 12 7.26 0.16 4.82
C MET A 12 6.31 -0.70 3.99
N TYR A 13 6.36 -0.57 2.66
CA TYR A 13 5.57 -1.39 1.75
C TYR A 13 6.00 -2.87 1.76
N PHE A 14 7.30 -3.15 1.87
CA PHE A 14 7.81 -4.52 2.05
C PHE A 14 7.28 -5.14 3.33
N PHE A 15 7.44 -4.43 4.44
CA PHE A 15 7.03 -4.89 5.76
C PHE A 15 5.51 -5.11 5.81
N TYR A 16 4.73 -4.17 5.26
CA TYR A 16 3.29 -4.30 5.16
C TYR A 16 2.89 -5.51 4.31
N ALA A 17 3.56 -5.77 3.18
CA ALA A 17 3.30 -6.94 2.37
C ALA A 17 3.55 -8.25 3.11
N VAL A 18 4.64 -8.32 3.89
CA VAL A 18 4.95 -9.47 4.75
C VAL A 18 3.88 -9.66 5.81
N LEU A 19 3.42 -8.59 6.48
CA LEU A 19 2.33 -8.67 7.45
C LEU A 19 1.02 -9.17 6.84
N VAL A 20 0.69 -8.70 5.64
CA VAL A 20 -0.51 -9.13 4.90
C VAL A 20 -0.42 -10.62 4.58
N LEU A 21 0.72 -11.12 4.11
CA LEU A 21 0.91 -12.54 3.82
C LEU A 21 0.93 -13.39 5.09
N LEU A 22 1.56 -12.93 6.17
CA LEU A 22 1.56 -13.61 7.46
C LEU A 22 0.14 -13.72 8.04
N SER A 23 -0.73 -12.72 7.82
CA SER A 23 -2.13 -12.77 8.26
C SER A 23 -2.97 -13.88 7.62
N LEU A 24 -2.47 -14.52 6.56
CA LEU A 24 -3.10 -15.71 5.97
C LEU A 24 -2.87 -16.95 6.84
N PHE A 25 -1.76 -17.00 7.56
CA PHE A 25 -1.41 -18.13 8.40
C PHE A 25 -1.89 -17.86 9.82
N LYS A 26 -2.80 -18.72 10.31
CA LYS A 26 -3.17 -18.74 11.73
C LYS A 26 -2.06 -19.43 12.53
N PHE A 27 -0.92 -18.75 12.70
CA PHE A 27 0.06 -19.19 13.69
C PHE A 27 -0.50 -18.89 15.08
N GLY A 28 -0.59 -19.90 15.95
CA GLY A 28 -1.34 -19.85 17.20
C GLY A 28 -1.07 -18.67 18.16
N PHE A 29 0.02 -17.93 17.99
CA PHE A 29 0.36 -16.73 18.78
C PHE A 29 0.23 -15.39 18.02
N LEU A 30 0.06 -15.43 16.69
CA LEU A 30 0.03 -14.27 15.80
C LEU A 30 -1.30 -14.27 15.04
N ASN A 31 -2.39 -14.01 15.76
CA ASN A 31 -3.71 -13.84 15.16
C ASN A 31 -3.82 -12.40 14.61
N ILE A 32 -3.14 -12.13 13.49
CA ILE A 32 -3.21 -10.82 12.82
C ILE A 32 -4.55 -10.72 12.10
N SER A 33 -5.52 -10.06 12.73
CA SER A 33 -6.78 -9.68 12.11
C SER A 33 -6.75 -8.22 11.67
N PHE A 34 -7.16 -7.97 10.43
CA PHE A 34 -7.41 -6.62 9.95
C PHE A 34 -8.91 -6.34 9.99
N GLU A 35 -9.31 -5.31 10.73
CA GLU A 35 -10.68 -4.82 10.77
C GLU A 35 -10.75 -3.36 10.28
N PRO A 36 -11.63 -3.04 9.30
CA PRO A 36 -12.44 -3.97 8.52
C PRO A 36 -11.57 -4.91 7.65
N ARG A 37 -12.19 -5.98 7.12
CA ARG A 37 -11.53 -6.91 6.18
C ARG A 37 -10.78 -6.12 5.11
N LEU A 38 -9.59 -6.59 4.72
CA LEU A 38 -8.73 -5.86 3.79
C LEU A 38 -9.42 -5.63 2.45
N SER A 39 -10.15 -6.63 1.96
CA SER A 39 -10.91 -6.47 0.72
C SER A 39 -11.95 -5.35 0.80
N VAL A 40 -12.62 -5.19 1.95
CA VAL A 40 -13.58 -4.11 2.21
C VAL A 40 -12.87 -2.76 2.36
N ALA A 41 -11.78 -2.71 3.13
CA ALA A 41 -10.96 -1.52 3.32
C ALA A 41 -10.36 -0.99 2.00
N ASN A 42 -10.19 -1.87 1.01
CA ASN A 42 -9.72 -1.56 -0.32
C ASN A 42 -10.85 -1.42 -1.36
N GLY A 43 -12.13 -1.33 -0.95
CA GLY A 43 -13.25 -1.05 -1.85
C GLY A 43 -13.73 -2.23 -2.69
N LEU A 44 -13.32 -3.45 -2.35
CA LEU A 44 -13.65 -4.70 -3.07
C LEU A 44 -14.38 -5.69 -2.14
N PRO A 45 -15.57 -5.34 -1.61
CA PRO A 45 -16.27 -6.16 -0.62
C PRO A 45 -16.69 -7.54 -1.14
N PHE A 46 -16.80 -7.69 -2.47
CA PHE A 46 -17.21 -8.93 -3.13
C PHE A 46 -16.08 -9.95 -3.29
N VAL A 47 -14.82 -9.55 -3.06
CA VAL A 47 -13.65 -10.42 -3.22
C VAL A 47 -13.37 -11.14 -1.91
N ASN A 48 -13.09 -12.45 -2.00
CA ASN A 48 -12.64 -13.25 -0.86
C ASN A 48 -11.35 -12.64 -0.28
N ASP A 49 -11.38 -12.30 1.02
CA ASP A 49 -10.30 -11.62 1.73
C ASP A 49 -8.97 -12.38 1.64
N SER A 50 -8.98 -13.71 1.69
CA SER A 50 -7.76 -14.52 1.56
C SER A 50 -7.12 -14.39 0.18
N VAL A 51 -7.92 -14.45 -0.89
CA VAL A 51 -7.43 -14.27 -2.25
C VAL A 51 -6.90 -12.84 -2.44
N PHE A 52 -7.65 -11.86 -1.93
CA PHE A 52 -7.23 -10.45 -1.98
C PHE A 52 -5.91 -10.22 -1.26
N LYS A 53 -5.72 -10.78 -0.06
CA LYS A 53 -4.46 -10.70 0.70
C LYS A 53 -3.27 -11.29 -0.04
N VAL A 54 -3.43 -12.44 -0.71
CA VAL A 54 -2.35 -13.04 -1.52
C VAL A 54 -1.97 -12.10 -2.65
N VAL A 55 -2.95 -11.64 -3.44
CA VAL A 55 -2.72 -10.76 -4.59
C VAL A 55 -2.10 -9.44 -4.15
N LEU A 56 -2.65 -8.81 -3.10
CA LEU A 56 -2.16 -7.56 -2.56
C LEU A 56 -0.73 -7.72 -2.02
N GLY A 57 -0.47 -8.77 -1.23
CA GLY A 57 0.86 -9.04 -0.70
C GLY A 57 1.90 -9.20 -1.82
N CYS A 58 1.61 -9.99 -2.86
CA CYS A 58 2.50 -10.13 -4.01
C CYS A 58 2.72 -8.80 -4.76
N LEU A 59 1.66 -8.03 -4.96
CA LEU A 59 1.71 -6.74 -5.64
C LEU A 59 2.57 -5.74 -4.85
N LEU A 60 2.39 -5.65 -3.53
CA LEU A 60 3.17 -4.76 -2.68
C LEU A 60 4.65 -5.17 -2.60
N LEU A 61 4.97 -6.47 -2.59
CA LEU A 61 6.35 -6.95 -2.68
C LEU A 61 6.99 -6.55 -4.01
N PHE A 62 6.26 -6.71 -5.12
CA PHE A 62 6.73 -6.32 -6.45
C PHE A 62 6.99 -4.81 -6.54
N ILE A 63 6.07 -3.98 -6.03
CA ILE A 63 6.25 -2.53 -5.96
C ILE A 63 7.43 -2.15 -5.09
N SER A 64 7.52 -2.74 -3.88
CA SER A 64 8.60 -2.47 -2.94
C SER A 64 9.98 -2.79 -3.53
N TYR A 65 10.09 -3.90 -4.26
CA TYR A 65 11.32 -4.24 -4.96
C TYR A 65 11.68 -3.18 -6.02
N GLY A 66 10.71 -2.77 -6.83
CA GLY A 66 10.90 -1.73 -7.84
C GLY A 66 11.36 -0.40 -7.24
N ILE A 67 10.75 0.01 -6.12
CA ILE A 67 11.10 1.24 -5.40
C ILE A 67 12.49 1.16 -4.76
N SER A 68 12.81 0.04 -4.10
CA SER A 68 14.11 -0.20 -3.46
C SER A 68 15.28 -0.19 -4.45
N LYS A 69 15.01 -0.56 -5.71
CA LYS A 69 15.97 -0.51 -6.82
C LYS A 69 15.90 0.78 -7.66
N PHE A 70 15.08 1.76 -7.25
CA PHE A 70 14.85 3.02 -7.97
C PHE A 70 14.46 2.85 -9.43
N LYS A 71 13.68 1.81 -9.74
CA LYS A 71 13.24 1.53 -11.11
C LYS A 71 12.02 2.38 -11.50
N LYS A 72 11.99 2.85 -12.75
CA LYS A 72 10.84 3.61 -13.32
C LYS A 72 9.50 2.90 -13.12
N TRP A 73 9.44 1.60 -13.37
CA TRP A 73 8.20 0.84 -13.22
C TRP A 73 7.71 0.83 -11.77
N GLY A 74 8.60 0.70 -10.79
CA GLY A 74 8.24 0.78 -9.37
C GLY A 74 7.61 2.13 -8.99
N TYR A 75 8.14 3.23 -9.54
CA TYR A 75 7.55 4.56 -9.40
C TYR A 75 6.13 4.63 -9.96
N TYR A 76 5.91 4.15 -11.19
CA TYR A 76 4.59 4.19 -11.82
C TYR A 76 3.57 3.33 -11.09
N PHE A 77 3.95 2.10 -10.69
CA PHE A 77 3.04 1.24 -9.95
C PHE A 77 2.69 1.79 -8.57
N LEU A 78 3.66 2.32 -7.82
CA LEU A 78 3.37 2.91 -6.51
C LEU A 78 2.50 4.17 -6.64
N THR A 79 2.75 5.00 -7.65
CA THR A 79 1.93 6.20 -7.91
C THR A 79 0.50 5.80 -8.25
N ALA A 80 0.31 4.83 -9.15
CA ALA A 80 -1.01 4.33 -9.52
C ALA A 80 -1.74 3.72 -8.31
N TYR A 81 -1.04 2.93 -7.50
CA TYR A 81 -1.57 2.32 -6.28
C TYR A 81 -1.99 3.37 -5.24
N SER A 82 -1.17 4.40 -5.01
CA SER A 82 -1.51 5.50 -4.10
C SER A 82 -2.69 6.33 -4.59
N VAL A 83 -2.78 6.61 -5.90
CA VAL A 83 -3.94 7.30 -6.48
C VAL A 83 -5.22 6.47 -6.33
N TYR A 84 -5.15 5.17 -6.59
CA TYR A 84 -6.25 4.24 -6.35
C TYR A 84 -6.71 4.30 -4.89
N LEU A 85 -5.77 4.20 -3.93
CA LEU A 85 -6.09 4.25 -2.51
C LEU A 85 -6.70 5.58 -2.07
N ILE A 86 -6.28 6.71 -2.65
CA ILE A 86 -6.90 8.03 -2.38
C ILE A 86 -8.37 8.01 -2.79
N ILE A 87 -8.67 7.56 -4.00
CA ILE A 87 -10.04 7.54 -4.54
C ILE A 87 -10.93 6.62 -3.69
N VAL A 88 -10.45 5.40 -3.42
CA VAL A 88 -11.20 4.43 -2.60
C VAL A 88 -11.41 4.94 -1.18
N SER A 89 -10.37 5.52 -0.57
CA SER A 89 -10.47 6.02 0.81
C SER A 89 -11.41 7.22 0.92
N LEU A 90 -11.43 8.12 -0.07
CA LEU A 90 -12.41 9.21 -0.11
C LEU A 90 -13.84 8.67 -0.23
N PHE A 91 -14.06 7.67 -1.10
CA PHE A 91 -15.37 7.03 -1.24
C PHE A 91 -15.82 6.30 0.04
N LEU A 92 -14.91 5.58 0.70
CA LEU A 92 -15.24 4.91 1.97
C LEU A 92 -15.47 5.92 3.10
N TYR A 93 -14.71 7.02 3.12
CA TYR A 93 -14.92 8.11 4.07
C TYR A 93 -16.29 8.78 3.87
N SER A 94 -16.70 9.05 2.62
CA SER A 94 -18.01 9.66 2.37
C SER A 94 -19.18 8.79 2.80
N ASN A 95 -19.02 7.46 2.76
CA ASN A 95 -20.07 6.51 3.13
C ASN A 95 -20.09 6.17 4.64
N SER A 96 -18.94 6.08 5.28
CA SER A 96 -18.81 5.60 6.67
C SER A 96 -18.45 6.67 7.69
N GLN A 97 -17.94 7.82 7.23
CA GLN A 97 -17.35 8.90 8.03
C GLN A 97 -16.26 8.45 9.02
N GLN A 98 -15.64 7.28 8.80
CA GLN A 98 -14.56 6.80 9.66
C GLN A 98 -13.25 7.54 9.39
N VAL A 99 -12.69 8.18 10.42
CA VAL A 99 -11.46 8.98 10.37
C VAL A 99 -10.26 8.21 9.80
N ILE A 100 -10.23 6.89 9.96
CA ILE A 100 -9.16 6.01 9.45
C ILE A 100 -8.99 6.17 7.93
N PHE A 101 -10.10 6.27 7.18
CA PHE A 101 -10.04 6.44 5.72
C PHE A 101 -9.49 7.82 5.34
N MET A 102 -9.81 8.87 6.10
CA MET A 102 -9.22 10.20 5.88
C MET A 102 -7.71 10.19 6.14
N GLY A 103 -7.25 9.45 7.15
CA GLY A 103 -5.82 9.22 7.39
C GLY A 103 -5.11 8.57 6.19
N ASN A 104 -5.76 7.58 5.55
CA ASN A 104 -5.22 6.95 4.34
C ASN A 104 -5.09 7.93 3.17
N VAL A 105 -6.01 8.88 3.03
CA VAL A 105 -5.93 9.93 2.00
C VAL A 105 -4.67 10.76 2.20
N PHE A 106 -4.48 11.33 3.41
CA PHE A 106 -3.31 12.17 3.69
C PHE A 106 -1.99 11.41 3.53
N PHE A 107 -1.94 10.16 4.00
CA PHE A 107 -0.75 9.32 3.87
C PHE A 107 -0.38 9.09 2.40
N ASN A 108 -1.36 8.74 1.56
CA ASN A 108 -1.10 8.48 0.14
C ASN A 108 -0.81 9.76 -0.66
N VAL A 109 -1.44 10.89 -0.31
CA VAL A 109 -1.09 12.21 -0.88
C VAL A 109 0.37 12.56 -0.55
N GLY A 110 0.80 12.32 0.68
CA GLY A 110 2.20 12.50 1.10
C GLY A 110 3.16 11.62 0.28
N ILE A 111 2.83 10.35 0.05
CA ILE A 111 3.62 9.45 -0.80
C ILE A 111 3.73 10.00 -2.23
N VAL A 112 2.61 10.38 -2.85
CA VAL A 112 2.60 10.94 -4.21
C VAL A 112 3.46 12.21 -4.29
N TYR A 113 3.37 13.08 -3.29
CA TYR A 113 4.19 14.28 -3.20
C TYR A 113 5.69 13.94 -3.13
N VAL A 114 6.08 13.03 -2.25
CA VAL A 114 7.48 12.58 -2.11
C VAL A 114 7.99 11.94 -3.41
N LEU A 115 7.20 11.07 -4.02
CA LEU A 115 7.56 10.43 -5.29
C LEU A 115 7.76 11.46 -6.41
N ASN A 116 6.87 12.45 -6.52
CA ASN A 116 7.00 13.50 -7.52
C ASN A 116 8.24 14.38 -7.26
N ARG A 117 8.50 14.73 -6.00
CA ARG A 117 9.68 15.52 -5.60
C ARG A 117 10.99 14.85 -6.00
N TYR A 118 11.06 13.52 -5.89
CA TYR A 118 12.27 12.75 -6.19
C TYR A 118 12.19 11.97 -7.51
N ARG A 119 11.29 12.35 -8.43
CA ARG A 119 11.07 11.67 -9.72
C ARG A 119 12.36 11.46 -10.52
N SER A 120 13.28 12.43 -10.49
CA SER A 120 14.57 12.36 -11.20
C SER A 120 15.47 11.21 -10.75
N SER A 121 15.28 10.71 -9.52
CA SER A 121 16.04 9.58 -8.97
C SER A 121 15.69 8.24 -9.62
N PHE A 122 14.52 8.14 -10.26
CA PHE A 122 14.05 6.92 -10.93
C PHE A 122 14.50 6.83 -12.40
N SER A 123 15.44 7.65 -12.86
CA SER A 123 15.77 7.77 -14.29
C SER A 123 16.61 6.61 -14.89
N ARG A 124 16.99 5.59 -14.11
CA ARG A 124 17.77 4.41 -14.52
C ARG A 124 16.99 3.08 -14.54
#